data_AF-A8YBQ7-F1
#
_entry.id   AF-A8YBQ7-F1
#
_cell.length_a   1.000
_cell.length_b   1.000
_cell.length_c   1.000
_cell.angle_alpha   90.00
_cell.angle_beta   90.00
_cell.angle_gamma   90.00
#
_symmetry.space_group_name_H-M   'P 1'
#
loop_
_entity.id
_entity.type
_entity.pdbx_description
1 polymer ?
#
loop_
_entity_poly.entity_id
_entity_poly.type
_entity_poly.pdbx_seq_one_letter_code
_entity_poly.pdbx_strand_id
1 'polypeptide(L)' 'MVLNEEEQRSAGVTPELIRVSVGLEHIDDIIEDFQQTFQSL' A
#
# COMPACT_ATOMS: atom_id res chain seq x y z
N MET A 1 6.26 -16.82 -9.70
CA MET A 1 4.95 -17.10 -10.35
C MET A 1 4.15 -15.81 -10.22
N VAL A 2 3.95 -15.10 -11.32
CA VAL A 2 3.16 -13.85 -11.35
C VAL A 2 1.77 -14.22 -11.86
N LEU A 3 0.73 -13.83 -11.11
CA LEU A 3 -0.67 -14.03 -11.50
C LEU A 3 -0.99 -13.13 -12.69
N ASN A 4 -1.74 -13.65 -13.67
CA ASN A 4 -2.27 -12.84 -14.78
C ASN A 4 -3.33 -11.85 -14.27
N GLU A 5 -3.74 -10.87 -15.08
CA GLU A 5 -4.69 -9.82 -14.63
C GLU A 5 -6.03 -10.35 -14.14
N GLU A 6 -6.53 -11.42 -14.75
CA GLU A 6 -7.81 -12.05 -14.39
C GLU A 6 -7.69 -12.73 -13.01
N GLU A 7 -6.59 -13.44 -12.79
CA GLU A 7 -6.24 -14.05 -11.51
C GLU A 7 -6.03 -12.98 -10.42
N GLN A 8 -5.35 -11.87 -10.74
CA GLN A 8 -5.15 -10.74 -9.81
C GLN A 8 -6.48 -10.12 -9.39
N ARG A 9 -7.37 -9.79 -10.34
CA ARG A 9 -8.71 -9.26 -10.04
C ARG A 9 -9.53 -10.25 -9.22
N SER A 10 -9.47 -11.55 -9.54
CA SER A 10 -10.19 -12.58 -8.79
C SER A 10 -9.71 -12.71 -7.34
N ALA A 11 -8.42 -12.43 -7.10
CA ALA A 11 -7.81 -12.38 -5.77
C ALA A 11 -8.03 -11.04 -5.04
N GLY A 12 -8.75 -10.10 -5.65
CA GLY A 12 -8.99 -8.76 -5.08
C GLY A 12 -7.79 -7.80 -5.20
N VAL A 13 -6.81 -8.11 -6.04
CA VAL A 13 -5.65 -7.26 -6.30
C VAL A 13 -5.96 -6.38 -7.51
N THR A 14 -6.11 -5.07 -7.28
CA THR A 14 -6.26 -4.08 -8.35
C THR A 14 -4.90 -3.47 -8.73
N PRO A 15 -4.72 -2.95 -9.96
CA PRO A 15 -3.48 -2.29 -10.37
C PRO A 15 -3.08 -1.11 -9.49
N GLU A 16 -4.05 -0.41 -8.88
CA GLU A 16 -3.86 0.73 -8.00
C GLU A 16 -3.65 0.33 -6.52
N LEU A 17 -3.74 -0.98 -6.20
CA LEU A 17 -3.59 -1.46 -4.83
C LEU A 17 -2.14 -1.32 -4.35
N ILE A 18 -1.94 -0.45 -3.36
CA ILE A 18 -0.66 -0.34 -2.65
C ILE A 18 -0.77 -1.12 -1.34
N ARG A 19 0.09 -2.12 -1.16
CA ARG A 19 0.22 -2.86 0.10
C ARG A 19 1.45 -2.36 0.86
N VAL A 20 1.23 -1.77 2.03
CA VAL A 20 2.30 -1.30 2.92
C VAL A 20 2.44 -2.26 4.11
N SER A 21 3.66 -2.72 4.37
CA SER A 21 3.99 -3.45 5.60
C SER A 21 4.49 -2.45 6.64
N VAL A 22 3.71 -2.22 7.69
CA VAL A 22 4.09 -1.33 8.79
C VAL A 22 4.89 -2.08 9.87
N GLY A 23 5.90 -1.42 10.42
CA GLY A 23 6.74 -1.95 11.49
C GLY A 23 6.10 -1.84 12.88
N LEU A 24 6.92 -1.92 13.94
CA LEU A 24 6.51 -1.70 15.34
C LEU A 24 6.83 -0.27 15.80
N GLU A 25 6.91 0.66 14.86
CA GLU A 25 7.16 2.09 15.10
C GLU A 25 5.98 2.74 15.83
N HIS A 26 6.18 3.95 16.34
CA HIS A 26 5.08 4.70 16.93
C HIS A 26 4.05 5.08 15.85
N ILE A 27 2.78 4.94 16.21
CA ILE A 27 1.67 5.18 15.28
C ILE A 27 1.66 6.62 14.75
N ASP A 28 2.08 7.59 15.56
CA ASP A 28 2.09 9.00 15.18
C ASP A 28 3.15 9.29 14.10
N ASP A 29 4.34 8.68 14.22
CA ASP A 29 5.41 8.80 13.23
C ASP A 29 4.96 8.23 11.86
N ILE A 30 4.31 7.06 11.88
CA ILE A 30 3.75 6.44 10.66
C ILE A 30 2.71 7.36 10.02
N ILE A 31 1.83 7.97 10.81
CA ILE A 31 0.79 8.88 10.31
C ILE A 31 1.41 10.13 9.68
N GLU A 32 2.41 10.73 10.35
CA GLU A 32 3.10 11.92 9.84
C GLU A 32 3.80 11.63 8.50
N ASP A 33 4.50 10.50 8.40
CA ASP A 33 5.19 10.06 7.18
C ASP A 33 4.22 9.93 5.99
N PHE A 34 3.05 9.30 6.21
CA PHE A 34 2.03 9.21 5.16
C PHE A 34 1.46 10.58 4.80
N GLN A 35 1.18 11.44 5.79
CA GLN A 35 0.65 12.78 5.54
C GLN A 35 1.62 13.64 4.72
N GLN A 36 2.91 13.64 5.08
CA GLN A 36 3.94 14.37 4.35
C GLN A 36 4.10 13.84 2.91
N THR A 37 4.11 12.52 2.75
CA THR A 37 4.26 11.86 1.45
C THR A 37 3.11 12.20 0.51
N PHE A 38 1.86 12.19 1.00
CA PHE A 38 0.69 12.54 0.18
C PHE A 38 0.58 14.04 -0.13
N GLN A 39 1.18 14.92 0.69
CA GLN A 39 1.25 16.36 0.38
C GLN A 39 2.31 16.71 -0.66
N SER A 40 3.32 15.85 -0.84
CA SER A 40 4.44 16.08 -1.77
C SER A 40 4.20 15.53 -3.19
N LEU A 41 3.03 14.95 -3.44
CA LEU A 41 2.57 14.50 -4.76
C LEU A 41 1.82 15.61 -5.51
#